data_AF-A0A7S0PUI2-F1
#
_entry.id   AF-A0A7S0PUI2-F1
#
_cell.length_a   1.000
_cell.length_b   1.000
_cell.length_c   1.000
_cell.angle_alpha   90.00
_cell.angle_beta   90.00
_cell.angle_gamma   90.00
#
_symmetry.space_group_name_H-M   'P 1'
#
loop_
_entity.id
_entity.type
_entity.pdbx_description
1 polymer ?
#
loop_
_entity_poly.entity_id
_entity_poly.type
_entity_poly.pdbx_seq_one_letter_code
_entity_poly.pdbx_strand_id
1 'polypeptide(L)'
;AGEAAAPKPCAGTKGTQIVVEDLFYNVPMRRAAMRGAGEEYNRVLDVVQAYAIDNAGVAMSCQKTGETASEVHTQRDHSTIDVIRMVHGSALARELLPFEAKS
;
A
#
# COMPACT_ATOMS: atom_id res chain seq x y z
N ALA A 1 5.27 -8.39 27.32
CA ALA A 1 4.16 -8.14 26.38
C ALA A 1 4.05 -6.64 26.19
N GLY A 2 3.71 -6.14 24.99
CA GLY A 2 3.49 -4.71 24.78
C GLY A 2 2.28 -4.27 25.60
N GLU A 3 2.50 -3.46 26.62
CA GLU A 3 1.45 -2.93 27.47
C GLU A 3 0.79 -1.76 26.75
N ALA A 4 -0.51 -1.84 26.49
CA ALA A 4 -1.24 -0.78 25.81
C ALA A 4 -1.31 0.44 26.74
N ALA A 5 -0.59 1.51 26.40
CA ALA A 5 -0.71 2.77 27.13
C ALA A 5 -2.12 3.35 26.97
N ALA A 6 -2.63 4.00 28.02
CA ALA A 6 -3.91 4.71 27.95
C ALA A 6 -3.85 5.80 26.84
N PRO A 7 -4.94 6.00 26.09
CA PRO A 7 -4.98 7.00 25.02
C PRO A 7 -4.72 8.40 25.57
N LYS A 8 -3.88 9.17 24.88
CA LYS A 8 -3.57 10.56 25.19
C LYS A 8 -4.16 11.47 24.10
N PRO A 9 -4.75 12.62 24.46
CA PRO A 9 -5.14 13.61 23.47
C PRO A 9 -3.94 14.02 22.60
N CYS A 10 -4.13 14.04 21.28
CA CYS A 10 -3.12 14.43 20.31
C CYS A 10 -3.76 15.23 19.16
N ALA A 11 -2.95 16.00 18.44
CA ALA A 11 -3.40 16.68 17.22
C ALA A 11 -3.66 15.66 16.10
N GLY A 12 -4.75 15.84 15.35
CA GLY A 12 -5.10 14.98 14.22
C GLY A 12 -6.31 15.52 13.44
N THR A 13 -6.39 15.18 12.16
CA THR A 13 -7.58 15.45 11.33
C THR A 13 -8.56 14.28 11.43
N LYS A 14 -9.78 14.44 10.88
CA LYS A 14 -10.77 13.34 10.84
C LYS A 14 -10.19 12.15 10.06
N GLY A 15 -10.00 11.03 10.75
CA GLY A 15 -9.45 9.81 10.17
C GLY A 15 -8.80 8.95 11.26
N THR A 16 -7.97 8.01 10.82
CA THR A 16 -7.20 7.14 11.71
C THR A 16 -5.81 6.98 11.15
N GLN A 17 -4.79 7.20 11.99
CA GLN A 17 -3.41 6.93 11.66
C GLN A 17 -2.94 5.75 12.51
N ILE A 18 -2.38 4.75 11.85
CA ILE A 18 -1.79 3.57 12.50
C ILE A 18 -0.30 3.62 12.23
N VAL A 19 0.50 3.57 13.30
CA VAL A 19 1.97 3.52 13.23
C VAL A 19 2.41 2.19 13.83
N VAL A 20 3.15 1.41 13.06
CA VAL A 20 3.67 0.10 13.48
C VAL A 20 5.19 0.18 13.47
N GLU A 21 5.79 0.08 14.65
CA GLU A 21 7.24 0.13 14.86
C GLU A 21 7.73 -1.20 15.44
N ASP A 22 9.01 -1.51 15.21
CA ASP A 22 9.67 -2.71 15.73
C ASP A 22 8.89 -4.02 15.49
N LEU A 23 8.45 -4.23 14.25
CA LEU A 23 7.69 -5.43 13.87
C LEU A 23 8.49 -6.70 14.23
N PHE A 24 7.83 -7.62 14.93
CA PHE A 24 8.40 -8.87 15.46
C PHE A 24 9.50 -8.72 16.53
N TYR A 25 9.61 -7.57 17.21
CA TYR A 25 10.61 -7.38 18.29
C TYR A 25 10.57 -8.47 19.37
N ASN A 26 9.38 -9.00 19.67
CA ASN A 26 9.15 -10.00 20.71
C ASN A 26 9.17 -11.46 20.18
N VAL A 27 9.40 -11.67 18.88
CA VAL A 27 9.49 -13.00 18.27
C VAL A 27 10.76 -13.10 17.41
N PRO A 28 11.94 -13.38 18.02
CA PRO A 28 13.24 -13.33 17.34
C PRO A 28 13.31 -14.17 16.08
N MET A 29 12.69 -15.36 16.09
CA MET A 29 12.66 -16.25 14.92
C MET A 29 11.91 -15.64 13.73
N ARG A 30 10.82 -14.89 13.96
CA ARG A 30 10.09 -14.20 12.87
C ARG A 30 10.87 -13.00 12.36
N ARG A 31 11.50 -12.25 13.25
CA ARG A 31 12.37 -11.14 12.88
C ARG A 31 13.55 -11.61 12.02
N ALA A 32 14.18 -12.74 12.37
CA ALA A 32 15.26 -13.34 11.59
C ALA A 32 14.81 -13.90 10.24
N ALA A 33 13.54 -14.27 10.11
CA ALA A 33 12.95 -14.74 8.85
C ALA A 33 12.52 -13.61 7.90
N MET A 34 12.51 -12.35 8.36
CA MET A 34 12.28 -11.20 7.49
C MET A 34 13.39 -11.10 6.46
N ARG A 35 13.01 -10.78 5.22
CA ARG A 35 13.97 -10.61 4.14
C ARG A 35 14.57 -9.22 4.17
N GLY A 36 15.40 -8.91 3.17
CA GLY A 36 15.99 -7.58 3.04
C GLY A 36 14.89 -6.51 2.96
N ALA A 37 15.15 -5.32 3.53
CA ALA A 37 14.17 -4.23 3.60
C ALA A 37 13.58 -3.88 2.23
N GLY A 38 14.37 -3.92 1.15
CA GLY A 38 13.88 -3.69 -0.21
C GLY A 38 12.92 -4.77 -0.71
N GLU A 39 13.13 -6.04 -0.35
CA GLU A 39 12.24 -7.14 -0.77
C GLU A 39 10.91 -7.07 -0.01
N GLU A 40 10.94 -6.83 1.30
CA GLU A 40 9.70 -6.68 2.07
C GLU A 40 8.93 -5.43 1.65
N TYR A 41 9.64 -4.34 1.33
CA TYR A 41 9.00 -3.15 0.78
C TYR A 41 8.34 -3.42 -0.58
N ASN A 42 8.98 -4.14 -1.50
CA ASN A 42 8.37 -4.52 -2.78
C ASN A 42 7.10 -5.37 -2.56
N ARG A 43 7.07 -6.25 -1.56
CA ARG A 43 5.84 -6.99 -1.21
C ARG A 43 4.73 -6.08 -0.70
N VAL A 44 5.06 -5.07 0.10
CA VAL A 44 4.09 -4.05 0.52
C VAL A 44 3.57 -3.30 -0.70
N LEU A 45 4.45 -2.94 -1.63
CA LEU A 45 4.11 -2.26 -2.87
C LEU A 45 3.14 -3.09 -3.71
N ASP A 46 3.41 -4.39 -3.91
CA ASP A 46 2.55 -5.32 -4.66
C ASP A 46 1.13 -5.35 -4.08
N VAL A 47 1.02 -5.41 -2.74
CA VAL A 47 -0.28 -5.41 -2.05
C VAL A 47 -1.00 -4.08 -2.26
N VAL A 48 -0.32 -2.95 -2.07
CA VAL A 48 -0.93 -1.62 -2.27
C VAL A 48 -1.37 -1.42 -3.72
N GLN A 49 -0.58 -1.87 -4.69
CA GLN A 49 -0.90 -1.83 -6.11
C GLN A 49 -2.16 -2.65 -6.44
N ALA A 50 -2.26 -3.88 -5.91
CA ALA A 50 -3.44 -4.71 -6.10
C ALA A 50 -4.71 -4.04 -5.55
N TYR A 51 -4.65 -3.50 -4.33
CA TYR A 51 -5.78 -2.78 -3.75
C TYR A 51 -6.11 -1.48 -4.48
N ALA A 52 -5.11 -0.76 -5.01
CA ALA A 52 -5.32 0.44 -5.78
C ALA A 52 -6.10 0.17 -7.07
N ILE A 53 -5.82 -0.94 -7.75
CA ILE A 53 -6.55 -1.37 -8.96
C ILE A 53 -8.00 -1.73 -8.61
N ASP A 54 -8.19 -2.52 -7.56
CA ASP A 54 -9.52 -2.97 -7.11
C ASP A 54 -10.40 -1.81 -6.61
N ASN A 55 -9.78 -0.81 -5.97
CA ASN A 55 -10.45 0.33 -5.35
C ASN A 55 -10.23 1.61 -6.15
N ALA A 56 -10.31 1.52 -7.48
CA ALA A 56 -10.26 2.69 -8.36
C ALA A 56 -11.28 3.75 -7.92
N GLY A 57 -10.87 5.02 -7.95
CA GLY A 57 -11.61 6.15 -7.37
C GLY A 57 -11.25 6.47 -5.90
N VAL A 58 -10.41 5.65 -5.26
CA VAL A 58 -9.80 5.97 -3.95
C VAL A 58 -8.36 6.46 -4.16
N ALA A 59 -8.03 7.60 -3.57
CA ALA A 59 -6.66 8.11 -3.59
C ALA A 59 -5.79 7.33 -2.59
N MET A 60 -4.77 6.65 -3.10
CA MET A 60 -3.82 5.84 -2.34
C MET A 60 -2.40 6.27 -2.66
N SER A 61 -1.51 6.24 -1.66
CA SER A 61 -0.08 6.46 -1.87
C SER A 61 0.77 5.48 -1.07
N CYS A 62 1.90 5.09 -1.66
CA CYS A 62 2.92 4.27 -1.01
C CYS A 62 4.30 4.83 -1.34
N GLN A 63 5.13 5.02 -0.31
CA GLN A 63 6.48 5.57 -0.44
C GLN A 63 7.39 4.98 0.63
N LYS A 64 8.69 4.90 0.33
CA LYS A 64 9.70 4.61 1.34
C LYS A 64 9.86 5.78 2.29
N THR A 65 10.18 5.48 3.55
CA THR A 65 10.42 6.53 4.55
C THR A 65 11.63 7.37 4.16
N GLY A 66 11.46 8.70 4.14
CA GLY A 66 12.51 9.65 3.78
C GLY A 66 12.62 9.96 2.28
N GLU A 67 11.92 9.23 1.43
CA GLU A 67 11.81 9.57 0.00
C GLU A 67 10.69 10.57 -0.22
N THR A 68 10.89 11.49 -1.17
CA THR A 68 9.90 12.52 -1.54
C THR A 68 8.95 12.07 -2.63
N ALA A 69 9.33 11.03 -3.39
CA ALA A 69 8.52 10.48 -4.46
C ALA A 69 7.76 9.26 -3.96
N SER A 70 6.44 9.25 -4.20
CA SER A 70 5.62 8.05 -4.01
C SER A 70 5.67 7.18 -5.26
N GLU A 71 5.88 5.88 -5.07
CA GLU A 71 5.92 4.91 -6.17
C GLU A 71 4.51 4.50 -6.61
N VAL A 72 3.55 4.51 -5.68
CA VAL A 72 2.12 4.46 -5.98
C VAL A 72 1.52 5.79 -5.59
N HIS A 73 0.75 6.38 -6.50
CA HIS A 73 -0.02 7.60 -6.25
C HIS A 73 -1.27 7.61 -7.13
N THR A 74 -2.42 7.22 -6.60
CA THR A 74 -3.70 7.27 -7.30
C THR A 74 -4.54 8.47 -6.89
N GLN A 75 -5.44 8.90 -7.78
CA GLN A 75 -6.37 10.00 -7.55
C GLN A 75 -7.82 9.51 -7.62
N ARG A 76 -8.75 10.33 -7.12
CA ARG A 76 -10.17 9.93 -6.99
C ARG A 76 -10.91 9.84 -8.32
N ASP A 77 -10.37 10.46 -9.36
CA ASP A 77 -10.90 10.49 -10.71
C ASP A 77 -10.27 9.42 -11.61
N HIS A 78 -9.31 8.64 -11.13
CA HIS A 78 -8.71 7.55 -11.89
C HIS A 78 -9.68 6.37 -12.03
N SER A 79 -9.90 5.94 -13.28
CA SER A 79 -10.58 4.68 -13.57
C SER A 79 -9.67 3.48 -13.30
N THR A 80 -10.23 2.26 -13.24
CA THR A 80 -9.45 1.02 -13.09
C THR A 80 -8.37 0.89 -14.17
N ILE A 81 -8.67 1.27 -15.42
CA ILE A 81 -7.70 1.24 -16.53
C ILE A 81 -6.57 2.26 -16.31
N ASP A 82 -6.88 3.44 -15.78
CA ASP A 82 -5.87 4.45 -15.48
C ASP A 82 -4.94 3.97 -14.37
N VAL A 83 -5.48 3.36 -13.31
CA VAL A 83 -4.65 2.79 -12.24
C VAL A 83 -3.79 1.64 -12.77
N ILE A 84 -4.34 0.71 -13.57
CA ILE A 84 -3.56 -0.36 -14.20
C ILE A 84 -2.44 0.22 -15.07
N ARG A 85 -2.71 1.28 -15.83
CA ARG A 85 -1.70 1.98 -16.66
C ARG A 85 -0.57 2.56 -15.82
N MET A 86 -0.87 3.11 -14.65
CA MET A 86 0.14 3.67 -13.76
C MET A 86 1.01 2.59 -13.13
N VAL A 87 0.39 1.48 -12.71
CA VAL A 87 1.09 0.37 -12.03
C VAL A 87 1.91 -0.48 -12.99
N HIS A 88 1.32 -0.88 -14.12
CA HIS A 88 1.91 -1.85 -15.05
C HIS A 88 2.40 -1.23 -16.36
N GLY A 89 2.22 0.08 -16.54
CA GLY A 89 2.66 0.82 -17.71
C GLY A 89 1.65 0.84 -18.86
N SER A 90 1.89 1.77 -19.79
CA SER A 90 1.00 2.03 -20.93
C SER A 90 0.98 0.93 -21.99
N ALA A 91 2.07 0.16 -22.12
CA ALA A 91 2.12 -0.97 -23.04
C ALA A 91 1.10 -2.04 -22.67
N LEU A 92 1.07 -2.46 -21.39
CA LEU A 92 0.11 -3.46 -20.92
C LEU A 92 -1.32 -2.92 -20.94
N ALA A 93 -1.52 -1.68 -20.49
CA ALA A 93 -2.86 -1.09 -20.42
C ALA A 93 -3.58 -0.96 -21.77
N ARG A 94 -2.84 -0.90 -22.88
CA ARG A 94 -3.40 -0.84 -24.24
C ARG A 94 -3.92 -2.18 -24.74
N GLU A 95 -3.36 -3.27 -24.24
CA GLU A 95 -3.69 -4.64 -24.64
C GLU A 95 -4.78 -5.26 -23.75
N LEU A 96 -5.35 -4.48 -22.81
CA LEU A 96 -6.43 -4.95 -21.95
C LEU A 96 -7.71 -5.17 -22.75
N LEU A 97 -8.32 -6.33 -22.57
CA LEU A 97 -9.64 -6.65 -23.09
C LEU A 97 -10.65 -6.62 -21.94
N PRO A 98 -11.80 -5.93 -22.10
CA PRO A 98 -12.84 -5.95 -21.09
C PRO A 98 -13.34 -7.39 -20.91
N PHE A 99 -13.47 -7.81 -19.65
CA PHE A 99 -13.97 -9.12 -19.30
C PHE A 99 -15.25 -8.98 -18.49
N GLU A 100 -16.31 -9.63 -18.97
CA GLU A 100 -17.57 -9.78 -18.27
C GLU A 100 -17.95 -11.25 -18.22
N ALA A 101 -18.06 -11.82 -17.02
CA ALA A 101 -18.60 -13.15 -16.81
C ALA A 101 -20.08 -13.03 -16.44
N LYS A 102 -20.97 -13.72 -17.17
CA LYS A 102 -22.35 -13.91 -16.73
C LYS A 102 -22.36 -14.96 -15.64
N SER A 103 -22.76 -14.56 -14.43
CA SER A 103 -23.15 -15.46 -13.34
C SER A 103 -24.47 -16.16 -13.65
#